data_AF-A0A4V3XIZ1-F1
#
_entry.id   AF-A0A4V3XIZ1-F1
#
_cell.length_a   1.000
_cell.length_b   1.000
_cell.length_c   1.000
_cell.angle_alpha   90.00
_cell.angle_beta   90.00
_cell.angle_gamma   90.00
#
_symmetry.space_group_name_H-M   'P 1'
#
loop_
_entity.id
_entity.type
_entity.pdbx_description
1 polymer ?
#
loop_
_entity_poly.entity_id
_entity_poly.type
_entity_poly.pdbx_seq_one_letter_code
_entity_poly.pdbx_strand_id
1 'polypeptide(L)'
;MPFPAGGLVAKRSGHFLCIADKELYHMVDLTGASTFPMVPISQAGDGKLMKPSITVISETEFLILSWTGQATIGIFITVEGDPVRGTLEWPTYPESITLDYPFIIAVLPNQTVDIHNIETQSLIQSILAPSSSPTSSPPITSDRKRVIWTAGGFLVPSSQGSSNLKMVPVPLIRKKKAPLAVEDESANEASTKELELMEETGKYEDVRDSATEDTKAADVVEDTPQNIVQ
;
A
#
# COMPACT_ATOMS: atom_id res chain seq x y z
N MET A 1 3.55 19.59 -10.01
CA MET A 1 2.27 19.91 -9.35
C MET A 1 2.15 19.09 -8.07
N PRO A 2 1.84 19.70 -6.92
CA PRO A 2 1.50 18.97 -5.71
C PRO A 2 0.07 18.39 -5.83
N PHE A 3 -0.09 17.09 -5.57
CA PHE A 3 -1.41 16.46 -5.51
C PHE A 3 -2.00 16.69 -4.12
N PRO A 4 -3.12 17.44 -3.98
CA PRO A 4 -3.60 17.91 -2.68
C PRO A 4 -4.00 16.78 -1.72
N ALA A 5 -4.43 15.63 -2.24
CA ALA A 5 -4.83 14.46 -1.46
C ALA A 5 -3.71 13.42 -1.25
N GLY A 6 -2.55 13.58 -1.90
CA GLY A 6 -1.50 12.57 -2.00
C GLY A 6 -1.89 11.38 -2.91
N GLY A 7 -0.92 10.78 -3.60
CA GLY A 7 -1.15 9.60 -4.45
C GLY A 7 -0.80 8.30 -3.74
N LEU A 8 -1.68 7.29 -3.82
CA LEU A 8 -1.44 5.93 -3.33
C LEU A 8 -0.65 5.10 -4.35
N VAL A 9 -1.06 5.16 -5.61
CA VAL A 9 -0.46 4.42 -6.72
C VAL A 9 -0.44 5.33 -7.94
N ALA A 10 0.66 5.31 -8.70
CA ALA A 10 0.75 6.04 -9.96
C ALA A 10 1.49 5.20 -11.01
N LYS A 11 1.05 5.32 -12.26
CA LYS A 11 1.66 4.70 -13.43
C LYS A 11 1.75 5.72 -14.56
N ARG A 12 2.94 5.83 -15.14
CA ARG A 12 3.22 6.72 -16.26
C ARG A 12 3.26 5.93 -17.56
N SER A 13 2.66 6.48 -18.61
CA SER A 13 2.81 6.03 -20.00
C SER A 13 3.04 7.26 -20.87
N GLY A 14 4.19 7.34 -21.53
CA GLY A 14 4.59 8.54 -22.30
C GLY A 14 4.59 9.83 -21.47
N HIS A 15 3.74 10.79 -21.86
CA HIS A 15 3.55 12.07 -21.18
C HIS A 15 2.34 12.08 -20.23
N PHE A 16 1.64 10.95 -20.10
CA PHE A 16 0.47 10.82 -19.24
C PHE A 16 0.80 10.04 -17.99
N LEU A 17 0.18 10.44 -16.89
CA LEU A 17 0.33 9.81 -15.58
C LEU A 17 -1.06 9.53 -15.02
N CYS A 18 -1.40 8.25 -14.90
CA CYS A 18 -2.58 7.79 -14.18
C CYS A 18 -2.20 7.65 -12.70
N ILE A 19 -2.87 8.39 -11.82
CA ILE A 19 -2.62 8.41 -10.38
C ILE A 19 -3.91 8.15 -9.63
N ALA A 20 -3.86 7.38 -8.56
CA ALA A 20 -4.98 7.15 -7.67
C ALA A 20 -4.74 7.84 -6.34
N ASP A 21 -5.72 8.59 -5.85
CA ASP A 21 -5.75 9.05 -4.46
C ASP A 21 -6.46 8.00 -3.59
N LYS A 22 -7.16 8.41 -2.52
CA LYS A 22 -7.91 7.51 -1.63
C LYS A 22 -9.30 7.14 -2.15
N GLU A 23 -9.84 7.90 -3.09
CA GLU A 23 -11.25 7.83 -3.53
C GLU A 23 -11.38 7.70 -5.05
N LEU A 24 -10.58 8.45 -5.81
CA LEU A 24 -10.67 8.63 -7.25
C LEU A 24 -9.35 8.28 -7.95
N TYR A 25 -9.48 7.79 -9.18
CA TYR A 25 -8.39 7.83 -10.13
C TYR A 25 -8.37 9.21 -10.81
N HIS A 26 -7.19 9.67 -11.19
CA HIS A 26 -6.97 10.91 -11.91
C HIS A 26 -6.02 10.65 -13.07
N MET A 27 -6.27 11.32 -14.18
CA MET A 27 -5.36 11.38 -15.30
C MET A 27 -4.65 12.72 -15.30
N VAL A 28 -3.33 12.70 -15.45
CA VAL A 28 -2.47 13.88 -15.45
C VAL A 28 -1.74 13.94 -16.79
N ASP A 29 -1.94 15.02 -17.53
CA ASP A 29 -1.07 15.35 -18.67
C ASP A 29 0.14 16.13 -18.14
N LEU A 30 1.33 15.54 -18.27
CA LEU A 30 2.58 16.14 -17.82
C LEU A 30 3.04 17.27 -18.74
N THR A 31 2.55 17.34 -19.98
CA THR A 31 2.93 18.36 -20.97
C THR A 31 2.05 19.60 -20.81
N GLY A 32 0.73 19.42 -20.83
CA GLY A 32 -0.23 20.50 -20.57
C GLY A 32 -0.33 20.91 -19.11
N ALA A 33 0.30 20.16 -18.21
CA ALA A 33 0.20 20.33 -16.75
C ALA A 33 -1.27 20.38 -16.29
N SER A 34 -2.13 19.55 -16.89
CA SER A 34 -3.53 19.44 -16.54
C SER A 34 -3.79 18.15 -15.77
N THR A 35 -4.87 18.13 -15.01
CA THR A 35 -5.31 16.95 -14.27
C THR A 35 -6.83 16.93 -14.26
N PHE A 36 -7.42 15.76 -14.47
CA PHE A 36 -8.86 15.59 -14.34
C PHE A 36 -9.18 14.28 -13.60
N PRO A 37 -10.23 14.28 -12.76
CA PRO A 37 -10.68 13.08 -12.07
C PRO A 37 -11.37 12.13 -13.04
N MET A 38 -11.23 10.84 -12.77
CA MET A 38 -11.86 9.73 -13.49
C MET A 38 -12.82 9.00 -12.55
N VAL A 39 -13.02 7.70 -12.78
CA VAL A 39 -13.90 6.85 -11.97
C VAL A 39 -13.40 6.69 -10.53
N PRO A 40 -14.30 6.41 -9.57
CA PRO A 40 -13.93 6.09 -8.21
C PRO A 40 -13.33 4.69 -8.06
N ILE A 41 -12.47 4.53 -7.07
CA ILE A 41 -11.87 3.25 -6.66
C ILE A 41 -12.93 2.31 -6.10
N SER A 42 -13.92 2.85 -5.37
CA SER A 42 -15.07 2.11 -4.84
C SER A 42 -16.37 2.88 -5.09
N GLN A 43 -17.35 2.21 -5.67
CA GLN A 43 -18.72 2.67 -5.91
C GLN A 43 -19.71 2.10 -4.90
N ALA A 44 -19.26 1.17 -4.05
CA ALA A 44 -20.11 0.37 -3.16
C ALA A 44 -20.78 1.17 -2.04
N GLY A 45 -20.28 2.37 -1.72
CA GLY A 45 -20.73 3.15 -0.55
C GLY A 45 -20.51 2.44 0.79
N ASP A 46 -19.79 1.32 0.81
CA ASP A 46 -19.61 0.42 1.96
C ASP A 46 -18.52 0.89 2.94
N GLY A 47 -17.86 2.02 2.65
CA GLY A 47 -16.75 2.55 3.43
C GLY A 47 -15.49 1.68 3.40
N LYS A 48 -15.46 0.63 2.55
CA LYS A 48 -14.34 -0.30 2.46
C LYS A 48 -13.20 0.34 1.66
N LEU A 49 -12.06 0.54 2.32
CA LEU A 49 -10.86 1.07 1.66
C LEU A 49 -10.26 0.03 0.73
N MET A 50 -10.39 0.25 -0.58
CA MET A 50 -9.80 -0.59 -1.61
C MET A 50 -8.44 -0.05 -2.04
N LYS A 51 -7.48 -0.96 -2.22
CA LYS A 51 -6.15 -0.60 -2.72
C LYS A 51 -6.26 -0.32 -4.22
N PRO A 52 -6.04 0.90 -4.69
CA PRO A 52 -6.13 1.19 -6.12
C PRO A 52 -5.15 0.34 -6.94
N SER A 53 -5.59 -0.02 -8.14
CA SER A 53 -4.86 -0.87 -9.06
C SER A 53 -4.85 -0.23 -10.44
N ILE A 54 -3.64 0.01 -10.96
CA ILE A 54 -3.39 0.63 -12.26
C ILE A 54 -2.39 -0.23 -13.02
N THR A 55 -2.79 -0.69 -14.20
CA THR A 55 -1.95 -1.46 -15.13
C THR A 55 -1.84 -0.68 -16.43
N VAL A 56 -0.62 -0.48 -16.92
CA VAL A 56 -0.39 0.14 -18.23
C VAL A 56 -0.63 -0.93 -19.29
N ILE A 57 -1.55 -0.65 -20.22
CA ILE A 57 -1.87 -1.56 -21.33
C ILE A 57 -1.06 -1.20 -22.57
N SER A 58 -1.05 0.08 -22.90
CA SER A 58 -0.32 0.62 -24.03
C SER A 58 0.16 2.05 -23.72
N GLU A 59 0.71 2.74 -24.71
CA GLU A 59 1.14 4.13 -24.57
C GLU A 59 -0.02 5.08 -24.26
N THR A 60 -1.24 4.74 -24.71
CA THR A 60 -2.44 5.57 -24.59
C THR A 60 -3.56 4.93 -23.78
N GLU A 61 -3.32 3.76 -23.16
CA GLU A 61 -4.36 2.97 -22.51
C GLU A 61 -3.90 2.45 -21.15
N PHE A 62 -4.78 2.60 -20.16
CA PHE A 62 -4.62 2.06 -18.82
C PHE A 62 -5.80 1.17 -18.47
N LEU A 63 -5.54 0.10 -17.74
CA LEU A 63 -6.56 -0.70 -17.07
C LEU A 63 -6.57 -0.32 -15.59
N ILE A 64 -7.74 0.10 -15.12
CA ILE A 64 -7.97 0.43 -13.70
C ILE A 64 -9.10 -0.43 -13.14
N LEU A 65 -9.07 -0.65 -11.82
CA LEU A 65 -10.07 -1.47 -11.12
C LEU A 65 -10.98 -0.61 -10.24
N SER A 66 -12.28 -0.84 -10.36
CA SER A 66 -13.33 -0.21 -9.54
C SER A 66 -14.15 -1.28 -8.83
N TRP A 67 -14.36 -1.12 -7.52
CA TRP A 67 -15.18 -2.03 -6.70
C TRP A 67 -16.65 -1.58 -6.69
N THR A 68 -17.58 -2.47 -6.98
CA THR A 68 -19.03 -2.16 -7.00
C THR A 68 -19.77 -2.56 -5.73
N GLY A 69 -19.09 -3.22 -4.78
CA GLY A 69 -19.71 -3.77 -3.56
C GLY A 69 -19.99 -5.25 -3.63
N GLN A 70 -20.14 -5.79 -4.85
CA GLN A 70 -20.34 -7.21 -5.09
C GLN A 70 -19.26 -7.80 -5.99
N ALA A 71 -18.87 -7.07 -7.03
CA ALA A 71 -17.86 -7.49 -7.99
C ALA A 71 -16.86 -6.35 -8.27
N THR A 72 -15.71 -6.70 -8.82
CA THR A 72 -14.74 -5.73 -9.33
C THR A 72 -14.85 -5.63 -10.83
N ILE A 73 -14.93 -4.40 -11.31
CA ILE A 73 -14.97 -4.07 -12.72
C ILE A 73 -13.61 -3.48 -13.11
N GLY A 74 -13.00 -4.01 -14.16
CA GLY A 74 -11.84 -3.47 -14.84
C GLY A 74 -12.27 -2.61 -16.01
N ILE A 75 -11.82 -1.37 -16.03
CA ILE A 75 -12.17 -0.39 -17.05
C ILE A 75 -10.90 -0.02 -17.80
N PHE A 76 -10.94 -0.12 -19.12
CA PHE A 76 -9.88 0.34 -20.01
C PHE A 76 -10.12 1.79 -20.37
N ILE A 77 -9.24 2.67 -19.91
CA ILE A 77 -9.37 4.11 -20.04
C ILE A 77 -8.21 4.65 -20.87
N THR A 78 -8.55 5.57 -21.77
CA THR A 78 -7.60 6.32 -22.57
C THR A 78 -6.93 7.43 -21.77
N VAL A 79 -5.92 8.05 -22.36
CA VAL A 79 -5.29 9.24 -21.79
C VAL A 79 -6.23 10.46 -21.77
N GLU A 80 -7.28 10.44 -22.58
CA GLU A 80 -8.37 11.42 -22.59
C GLU A 80 -9.45 11.15 -21.52
N GLY A 81 -9.41 9.99 -20.86
CA GLY A 81 -10.39 9.60 -19.83
C GLY A 81 -11.58 8.79 -20.36
N ASP A 82 -11.65 8.57 -21.67
CA ASP A 82 -12.75 7.84 -22.29
C ASP A 82 -12.52 6.32 -22.20
N PRO A 83 -13.58 5.53 -21.91
CA PRO A 83 -13.49 4.08 -21.95
C PRO A 83 -13.39 3.57 -23.40
N VAL A 84 -12.35 2.79 -23.70
CA VAL A 84 -12.08 2.30 -25.08
C VAL A 84 -12.52 0.88 -25.37
N ARG A 85 -12.60 0.05 -24.33
CA ARG A 85 -13.00 -1.35 -24.44
C ARG A 85 -14.18 -1.60 -23.50
N GLY A 86 -14.82 -2.75 -23.66
CA GLY A 86 -15.76 -3.25 -22.67
C GLY A 86 -15.03 -3.57 -21.36
N THR A 87 -15.79 -3.97 -20.34
CA THR A 87 -15.27 -4.15 -19.00
C THR A 87 -14.85 -5.58 -18.73
N LEU A 88 -13.81 -5.76 -17.91
CA LEU A 88 -13.51 -7.06 -17.29
C LEU A 88 -14.22 -7.17 -15.96
N GLU A 89 -14.72 -8.35 -15.61
CA GLU A 89 -15.41 -8.56 -14.33
C GLU A 89 -14.73 -9.65 -13.53
N TRP A 90 -14.51 -9.37 -12.25
CA TRP A 90 -14.03 -10.34 -11.27
C TRP A 90 -15.03 -10.45 -10.11
N PRO A 91 -15.25 -11.67 -9.58
CA PRO A 91 -16.18 -11.88 -8.48
C PRO A 91 -15.74 -11.21 -7.17
N THR A 92 -14.45 -10.89 -7.02
CA THR A 92 -13.89 -10.20 -5.86
C THR A 92 -12.77 -9.27 -6.28
N TYR A 93 -12.39 -8.32 -5.43
CA TYR A 93 -11.27 -7.41 -5.69
C TYR A 93 -9.95 -8.16 -5.78
N PRO A 94 -9.28 -8.18 -6.96
CA PRO A 94 -8.00 -8.86 -7.11
C PRO A 94 -6.93 -8.30 -6.17
N GLU A 95 -6.13 -9.17 -5.57
CA GLU A 95 -4.97 -8.76 -4.76
C GLU A 95 -3.84 -8.19 -5.63
N SER A 96 -3.69 -8.76 -6.82
CA SER A 96 -2.73 -8.30 -7.82
C SER A 96 -3.22 -8.61 -9.23
N ILE A 97 -2.82 -7.76 -10.17
CA ILE A 97 -3.14 -7.88 -11.58
C ILE A 97 -1.88 -7.58 -12.39
N THR A 98 -1.71 -8.27 -13.50
CA THR A 98 -0.61 -8.03 -14.44
C THR A 98 -1.08 -8.26 -15.87
N LEU A 99 -0.38 -7.64 -16.81
CA LEU A 99 -0.59 -7.82 -18.24
C LEU A 99 0.57 -8.65 -18.79
N ASP A 100 0.22 -9.71 -19.50
CA ASP A 100 1.10 -10.49 -20.36
C ASP A 100 0.42 -10.62 -21.73
N TYR A 101 0.60 -9.61 -22.58
CA TYR A 101 -0.22 -9.41 -23.78
C TYR A 101 -0.33 -10.69 -24.64
N PRO A 102 -1.54 -11.14 -25.01
CA PRO A 102 -2.85 -10.46 -24.88
C PRO A 102 -3.65 -10.82 -23.61
N PHE A 103 -3.02 -11.40 -22.59
CA PHE A 103 -3.68 -11.92 -21.39
C PHE A 103 -3.55 -10.98 -20.19
N ILE A 104 -4.67 -10.80 -19.48
CA ILE A 104 -4.70 -10.17 -18.16
C ILE A 104 -4.79 -11.26 -17.12
N ILE A 105 -3.83 -11.28 -16.21
CA ILE A 105 -3.74 -12.28 -15.15
C ILE A 105 -4.04 -11.59 -13.82
N ALA A 106 -5.07 -12.05 -13.12
CA ALA A 106 -5.49 -11.53 -11.84
C ALA A 106 -5.40 -12.63 -10.78
N VAL A 107 -4.85 -12.30 -9.61
CA VAL A 107 -4.89 -13.18 -8.43
C VAL A 107 -5.96 -12.68 -7.49
N LEU A 108 -6.90 -13.57 -7.19
CA LEU A 108 -8.04 -13.29 -6.33
C LEU A 108 -7.76 -13.76 -4.89
N PRO A 109 -8.42 -13.16 -3.88
CA PRO A 109 -8.25 -13.52 -2.46
C PRO A 109 -8.63 -14.97 -2.11
N ASN A 110 -9.46 -15.61 -2.94
CA ASN A 110 -9.83 -17.02 -2.83
C ASN A 110 -8.74 -18.00 -3.32
N GLN A 111 -7.50 -17.51 -3.54
CA GLN A 111 -6.36 -18.27 -4.05
C GLN A 111 -6.55 -18.80 -5.47
N THR A 112 -7.39 -18.13 -6.28
CA THR A 112 -7.56 -18.45 -7.70
C THR A 112 -6.85 -17.43 -8.56
N VAL A 113 -6.34 -17.91 -9.69
CA VAL A 113 -5.74 -17.07 -10.72
C VAL A 113 -6.67 -17.07 -11.91
N ASP A 114 -7.24 -15.90 -12.21
CA ASP A 114 -8.14 -15.73 -13.34
C ASP A 114 -7.38 -15.07 -14.49
N ILE A 115 -7.46 -15.70 -15.66
CA ILE A 115 -6.80 -15.29 -16.89
C ILE A 115 -7.88 -14.86 -17.88
N HIS A 116 -7.85 -13.58 -18.24
CA HIS A 116 -8.77 -12.97 -19.20
C HIS A 116 -8.04 -12.62 -20.49
N ASN A 117 -8.74 -12.69 -21.62
CA ASN A 117 -8.23 -12.13 -22.87
C ASN A 117 -8.57 -10.64 -22.93
N ILE A 118 -7.62 -9.78 -23.28
CA ILE A 118 -7.87 -8.35 -23.45
C ILE A 118 -8.70 -8.00 -24.70
N GLU A 119 -8.62 -8.82 -25.74
CA GLU A 119 -9.31 -8.58 -27.02
C GLU A 119 -10.75 -9.08 -26.96
N THR A 120 -10.96 -10.31 -26.48
CA THR A 120 -12.32 -10.90 -26.38
C THR A 120 -13.03 -10.57 -25.07
N GLN A 121 -12.32 -10.00 -24.08
CA GLN A 121 -12.84 -9.67 -22.73
C GLN A 121 -13.45 -10.85 -21.97
N SER A 122 -13.19 -12.09 -22.42
CA SER A 122 -13.72 -13.30 -21.80
C SER A 122 -12.71 -13.91 -20.84
N LEU A 123 -13.19 -14.49 -19.74
CA LEU A 123 -12.42 -15.39 -18.89
C LEU A 123 -12.01 -16.62 -19.69
N ILE A 124 -10.71 -16.82 -19.89
CA ILE A 124 -10.16 -17.98 -20.59
C ILE A 124 -9.98 -19.13 -19.61
N GLN A 125 -9.43 -18.85 -18.43
CA GLN A 125 -9.06 -19.87 -17.47
C GLN A 125 -9.11 -19.34 -16.05
N SER A 126 -9.62 -20.15 -15.13
CA SER A 126 -9.44 -19.96 -13.69
C SER A 126 -8.62 -21.13 -13.15
N ILE A 127 -7.49 -20.83 -12.51
CA ILE A 127 -6.55 -21.81 -11.96
C ILE A 127 -6.65 -21.75 -10.44
N LEU A 128 -7.09 -22.85 -9.83
CA LEU A 128 -7.09 -22.99 -8.38
C LEU A 128 -5.69 -23.30 -7.88
N ALA A 129 -5.28 -22.65 -6.78
CA ALA A 129 -4.10 -23.05 -6.04
C ALA A 129 -4.23 -24.52 -5.56
N PRO A 130 -3.17 -25.34 -5.66
CA PRO A 130 -3.19 -26.65 -5.01
C PRO A 130 -3.30 -26.46 -3.50
N SER A 131 -4.24 -27.17 -2.86
CA SER A 131 -4.39 -27.15 -1.41
C SER A 131 -3.07 -27.61 -0.77
N SER A 132 -2.50 -26.82 0.13
CA SER A 132 -1.34 -27.25 0.91
C SER A 132 -1.69 -28.55 1.64
N SER A 133 -0.99 -29.64 1.33
CA SER A 133 -1.10 -30.89 2.08
C SER A 133 -0.76 -30.66 3.56
N PRO A 134 -1.36 -31.40 4.50
CA PRO A 134 -1.09 -31.25 5.92
C PRO A 134 0.29 -31.82 6.27
N THR A 135 1.36 -31.04 6.08
CA THR A 135 2.71 -31.40 6.53
C THR A 135 3.11 -30.46 7.67
N SER A 136 2.91 -30.97 8.91
CA SER A 136 3.42 -30.64 10.26
C SER A 136 4.08 -29.28 10.60
N SER A 137 3.86 -28.23 9.82
CA SER A 137 4.24 -26.86 10.16
C SER A 137 2.95 -26.07 10.44
N PRO A 138 2.94 -25.19 11.46
CA PRO A 138 1.75 -24.40 11.77
C PRO A 138 1.31 -23.63 10.51
N PRO A 139 0.00 -23.48 10.28
CA PRO A 139 -0.52 -22.87 9.06
C PRO A 139 -0.16 -21.39 9.07
N ILE A 140 1.01 -21.06 8.52
CA ILE A 140 1.29 -19.72 8.06
C ILE A 140 0.36 -19.58 6.85
N THR A 141 -0.74 -18.86 7.01
CA THR A 141 -1.64 -18.47 5.93
C THR A 141 -0.77 -18.10 4.73
N SER A 142 -0.74 -18.95 3.71
CA SER A 142 0.15 -18.78 2.58
C SER A 142 -0.39 -17.61 1.76
N ASP A 143 0.00 -16.42 2.19
CA ASP A 143 -0.28 -15.13 1.61
C ASP A 143 0.42 -15.06 0.26
N ARG A 144 -0.23 -15.61 -0.78
CA ARG A 144 0.23 -15.54 -2.17
C ARG A 144 -0.01 -14.14 -2.73
N LYS A 145 0.64 -13.14 -2.14
CA LYS A 145 0.24 -11.73 -2.24
C LYS A 145 0.61 -11.02 -3.55
N ARG A 146 1.20 -11.70 -4.54
CA ARG A 146 1.68 -10.98 -5.72
C ARG A 146 2.00 -11.82 -6.94
N VAL A 147 1.45 -11.43 -8.08
CA VAL A 147 2.05 -11.68 -9.39
C VAL A 147 3.03 -10.56 -9.71
N ILE A 148 4.23 -10.93 -10.15
CA ILE A 148 5.25 -9.99 -10.61
C ILE A 148 5.65 -10.44 -12.01
N TRP A 149 5.42 -9.58 -13.00
CA TRP A 149 5.96 -9.77 -14.33
C TRP A 149 7.45 -9.39 -14.33
N THR A 150 8.28 -10.18 -15.02
CA THR A 150 9.72 -9.92 -15.19
C THR A 150 10.05 -9.90 -16.69
N ALA A 151 10.57 -8.77 -17.17
CA ALA A 151 10.86 -8.53 -18.59
C ALA A 151 11.89 -9.50 -19.19
N GLY A 152 12.70 -10.16 -18.36
CA GLY A 152 13.75 -11.11 -18.79
C GLY A 152 13.37 -12.58 -18.61
N GLY A 153 12.15 -12.88 -18.17
CA GLY A 153 11.77 -14.22 -17.71
C GLY A 153 12.47 -14.59 -16.39
N PHE A 154 11.81 -15.37 -15.56
CA PHE A 154 12.48 -16.13 -14.50
C PHE A 154 12.53 -17.57 -15.01
N LEU A 155 13.52 -17.88 -15.84
CA LEU A 155 13.68 -19.23 -16.37
C LEU A 155 14.19 -20.12 -15.24
N VAL A 156 13.28 -20.86 -14.62
CA VAL A 156 13.62 -22.00 -13.77
C VAL A 156 13.21 -23.24 -14.54
N PRO A 157 14.13 -23.90 -15.27
CA PRO A 157 13.85 -25.17 -15.90
C PRO A 157 13.37 -26.14 -14.82
N SER A 158 12.15 -26.67 -14.96
CA SER A 158 11.59 -27.66 -14.02
C SER A 158 12.49 -28.89 -13.87
N SER A 159 13.33 -29.17 -14.89
CA SER A 159 14.27 -30.28 -14.95
C SER A 159 15.55 -30.10 -14.12
N GLN A 160 15.95 -28.87 -13.75
CA GLN A 160 17.15 -28.62 -12.93
C GLN A 160 16.84 -28.29 -11.46
N GLY A 161 15.56 -28.12 -11.11
CA GLY A 161 15.15 -27.86 -9.74
C GLY A 161 15.73 -26.58 -9.14
N SER A 162 15.76 -26.52 -7.80
CA SER A 162 16.16 -25.36 -7.01
C SER A 162 17.68 -25.10 -6.98
N SER A 163 18.50 -25.83 -7.75
CA SER A 163 19.97 -25.70 -7.69
C SER A 163 20.48 -24.34 -8.18
N ASN A 164 19.70 -23.65 -9.03
CA ASN A 164 19.99 -22.29 -9.48
C ASN A 164 19.33 -21.21 -8.62
N LEU A 165 18.64 -21.59 -7.53
CA LEU A 165 17.96 -20.68 -6.62
C LEU A 165 18.71 -20.67 -5.29
N LYS A 166 19.27 -19.51 -4.91
CA LYS A 166 19.79 -19.31 -3.56
C LYS A 166 18.68 -18.75 -2.67
N MET A 167 18.50 -19.35 -1.50
CA MET A 167 17.67 -18.75 -0.45
C MET A 167 18.32 -17.44 0.00
N VAL A 168 17.64 -16.32 -0.25
CA VAL A 168 18.06 -15.01 0.24
C VAL A 168 17.24 -14.70 1.48
N PRO A 169 17.84 -14.58 2.68
CA PRO A 169 17.11 -14.13 3.86
C PRO A 169 16.72 -12.66 3.65
N VAL A 170 15.42 -12.43 3.41
CA VAL A 170 14.86 -11.09 3.29
C VAL A 170 14.30 -10.69 4.65
N PRO A 171 14.85 -9.66 5.32
CA PRO A 171 14.29 -9.19 6.58
C PRO A 171 12.88 -8.62 6.32
N LEU A 172 11.88 -9.21 6.96
CA LEU A 172 10.46 -8.88 6.76
C LEU A 172 10.04 -7.55 7.41
N ILE A 173 10.93 -6.90 8.17
CA ILE A 173 10.65 -5.65 8.89
C ILE A 173 11.77 -4.67 8.59
N ARG A 174 11.46 -3.58 7.87
CA ARG A 174 12.31 -2.39 7.83
C ARG A 174 12.26 -1.76 9.22
N LYS A 175 13.23 -2.06 10.09
CA LYS A 175 13.42 -1.30 11.33
C LYS A 175 13.66 0.15 10.94
N LYS A 176 12.79 1.06 11.41
CA LYS A 176 13.02 2.51 11.31
C LYS A 176 14.30 2.78 12.12
N LYS A 177 15.33 3.32 11.47
CA LYS A 177 16.60 3.66 12.12
C LYS A 177 16.31 4.77 13.15
N ALA A 178 16.40 4.43 14.44
CA ALA A 178 16.45 5.43 15.49
C ALA A 178 17.79 6.21 15.36
N PRO A 179 17.82 7.52 15.63
CA PRO A 179 19.06 8.29 15.59
C PRO A 179 20.03 7.76 16.66
N LEU A 180 21.25 7.44 16.25
CA LEU A 180 22.32 6.98 17.13
C LEU A 180 22.80 8.18 17.96
N ALA A 181 22.74 8.04 19.29
CA ALA A 181 23.50 8.88 20.20
C ALA A 181 25.01 8.63 19.98
N VAL A 182 25.76 9.71 19.94
CA VAL A 182 27.22 9.72 19.87
C VAL A 182 27.72 9.43 21.28
N GLU A 183 28.46 8.33 21.46
CA GLU A 183 29.27 8.11 22.66
C GLU A 183 30.73 8.00 22.23
N ASP A 184 31.53 8.92 22.78
CA ASP A 184 32.96 9.10 22.55
C ASP A 184 33.78 7.95 23.14
N GLU A 185 34.69 7.38 22.34
CA GLU A 185 35.83 6.61 22.82
C GLU A 185 37.04 7.56 22.98
N SER A 186 37.52 7.75 24.21
CA SER A 186 38.93 8.13 24.42
C SER A 186 39.55 7.23 25.50
N ALA A 187 40.61 6.56 25.06
CA ALA A 187 41.35 5.56 25.80
C ALA A 187 42.25 6.20 26.87
N ASN A 188 42.42 5.40 27.92
CA ASN A 188 43.22 5.57 29.11
C ASN A 188 44.73 5.61 28.80
N GLU A 189 45.43 6.69 29.16
CA GLU A 189 46.89 6.68 29.32
C GLU A 189 47.25 7.47 30.59
N ALA A 190 47.82 6.76 31.56
CA ALA A 190 48.15 7.25 32.89
C ALA A 190 49.58 7.79 32.97
N SER A 191 49.82 8.57 34.02
CA SER A 191 51.08 9.21 34.44
C SER A 191 51.23 10.61 33.84
N THR A 192 51.24 11.70 34.62
CA THR A 192 52.38 12.02 35.49
C THR A 192 52.01 13.20 36.40
N LYS A 193 52.21 13.00 37.71
CA LYS A 193 52.60 13.91 38.81
C LYS A 193 52.15 15.39 38.87
N GLU A 194 52.10 15.82 40.14
CA GLU A 194 52.10 17.19 40.71
C GLU A 194 50.70 17.72 41.04
N LEU A 195 50.28 17.62 42.31
CA LEU A 195 50.62 18.47 43.47
C LEU A 195 49.80 19.76 43.48
N GLU A 196 49.13 19.98 44.62
CA GLU A 196 48.47 21.22 45.07
C GLU A 196 47.20 21.60 44.29
N LEU A 197 46.12 22.13 44.85
CA LEU A 197 45.81 22.76 46.12
C LEU A 197 44.26 22.65 46.19
N MET A 198 43.66 22.06 47.22
CA MET A 198 43.06 22.78 48.35
C MET A 198 41.88 23.69 47.97
N GLU A 199 40.80 23.54 48.74
CA GLU A 199 39.70 24.52 48.93
C GLU A 199 38.69 24.59 47.77
N GLU A 200 37.38 24.71 47.96
CA GLU A 200 36.60 25.17 49.11
C GLU A 200 35.13 24.75 48.88
N THR A 201 34.42 24.49 49.98
CA THR A 201 33.03 24.91 50.30
C THR A 201 32.06 25.28 49.14
N GLY A 202 30.77 24.92 49.15
CA GLY A 202 29.94 24.36 50.21
C GLY A 202 28.48 24.21 49.75
N LYS A 203 27.74 23.48 50.59
CA LYS A 203 26.31 23.58 50.96
C LYS A 203 25.43 24.61 50.21
N TYR A 204 24.21 24.21 49.83
CA TYR A 204 22.98 24.69 50.50
C TYR A 204 21.76 23.81 50.12
N GLU A 205 20.94 23.58 51.14
CA GLU A 205 19.66 22.85 51.23
C GLU A 205 18.50 23.56 50.49
N ASP A 206 17.56 22.84 49.88
CA ASP A 206 16.19 22.50 50.35
C ASP A 206 15.15 23.64 50.21
N VAL A 207 13.86 23.25 50.21
CA VAL A 207 12.59 24.00 50.32
C VAL A 207 11.63 23.80 49.12
N ARG A 208 10.84 22.73 49.24
CA ARG A 208 9.36 22.64 49.38
C ARG A 208 8.37 23.58 48.65
N ASP A 209 7.27 22.92 48.27
CA ASP A 209 5.84 23.35 48.24
C ASP A 209 5.39 24.32 47.13
N SER A 210 4.19 24.26 46.53
CA SER A 210 2.99 23.40 46.62
C SER A 210 1.94 23.85 45.55
N ALA A 211 1.00 22.96 45.21
CA ALA A 211 -0.42 23.13 44.76
C ALA A 211 -0.80 24.15 43.66
N THR A 212 -1.65 23.84 42.67
CA THR A 212 -3.14 23.72 42.72
C THR A 212 -3.63 23.21 41.33
N GLU A 213 -4.41 22.13 41.19
CA GLU A 213 -5.88 21.97 41.23
C GLU A 213 -6.70 22.91 40.33
N ASP A 214 -7.33 22.37 39.27
CA ASP A 214 -8.79 22.50 38.98
C ASP A 214 -9.14 22.02 37.55
N THR A 215 -10.06 21.07 37.40
CA THR A 215 -11.23 21.25 36.50
C THR A 215 -12.35 20.23 36.75
N LYS A 216 -13.56 20.77 36.69
CA LYS A 216 -14.85 20.35 37.25
C LYS A 216 -15.76 19.70 36.18
N ALA A 217 -16.68 18.86 36.64
CA ALA A 217 -17.69 18.14 35.86
C ALA A 217 -19.11 18.79 35.91
N ALA A 218 -19.97 18.31 34.99
CA ALA A 218 -21.46 18.40 34.89
C ALA A 218 -22.06 19.80 34.58
N ASP A 219 -23.14 19.98 33.80
CA ASP A 219 -24.44 19.27 33.64
C ASP A 219 -25.01 19.53 32.21
N VAL A 220 -25.66 18.57 31.52
CA VAL A 220 -27.13 18.27 31.44
C VAL A 220 -27.99 19.47 31.00
N VAL A 221 -28.71 19.34 29.86
CA VAL A 221 -30.18 19.55 29.74
C VAL A 221 -30.69 18.88 28.44
N GLU A 222 -31.74 18.09 28.63
CA GLU A 222 -32.60 17.37 27.70
C GLU A 222 -33.72 18.30 27.19
N ASP A 223 -34.09 18.27 25.89
CA ASP A 223 -35.46 18.63 25.50
C ASP A 223 -35.85 18.06 24.12
N THR A 224 -37.00 17.37 24.10
CA THR A 224 -37.79 16.97 22.92
C THR A 224 -39.22 17.37 23.26
N PRO A 225 -40.01 18.00 22.37
CA PRO A 225 -41.05 17.19 21.72
C PRO A 225 -41.54 17.62 20.32
N GLN A 226 -41.92 16.60 19.54
CA GLN A 226 -43.16 16.43 18.74
C GLN A 226 -43.54 17.38 17.58
N ASN A 227 -43.80 16.73 16.42
CA ASN A 227 -45.11 16.53 15.76
C ASN A 227 -45.38 17.08 14.33
N ILE A 228 -46.25 16.32 13.64
CA ILE A 228 -47.17 16.64 12.53
C ILE A 228 -46.76 16.26 11.09
N VAL A 229 -47.26 15.08 10.69
CA VAL A 229 -48.22 14.80 9.59
C VAL A 229 -48.30 15.81 8.43
N GLN A 230 -47.94 15.35 7.22
CA GLN A 230 -48.85 15.18 6.07
C GLN A 230 -48.21 14.34 4.98
#